data_AF-A0A840ISQ2-F1
#
_entry.id   AF-A0A840ISQ2-F1
#
_cell.length_a   1.000
_cell.length_b   1.000
_cell.length_c   1.000
_cell.angle_alpha   90.00
_cell.angle_beta   90.00
_cell.angle_gamma   90.00
#
_symmetry.space_group_name_H-M   'P 1'
#
loop_
_entity.id
_entity.type
_entity.pdbx_description
1 polymer ?
#
loop_
_entity_poly.entity_id
_entity_poly.type
_entity_poly.pdbx_seq_one_letter_code
_entity_poly.pdbx_strand_id
1 'polypeptide(L)'
;MRTAVEIAAWWCGLAGLWLLTLSTPSAPELGAGAVAALVAAAAAFGARRALTGRWRFRLGWLRWFTSLPVSAVRESAVALTTVARNPEAGRLEHVELLDESRAVHDGRLAAAAFVVGCTPGTMVVAGAPGTGRLVVHRLPGSGGKILRQVRR
;
A
#
# COMPACT_ATOMS: atom_id res chain seq x y z
N MET A 1 -4.78 8.68 -26.47
CA MET A 1 -4.48 9.62 -25.35
C MET A 1 -4.43 8.93 -24.00
N ARG A 2 -5.44 8.14 -23.57
CA ARG A 2 -5.47 7.50 -22.24
C ARG A 2 -4.26 6.61 -21.91
N THR A 3 -3.76 5.84 -22.86
CA THR A 3 -2.55 4.99 -22.70
C THR A 3 -1.28 5.80 -22.47
N ALA A 4 -1.07 6.86 -23.27
CA ALA A 4 0.10 7.73 -23.12
C ALA A 4 0.10 8.44 -21.76
N VAL A 5 -1.06 8.93 -21.31
CA VAL A 5 -1.21 9.53 -19.97
C VAL A 5 -0.91 8.51 -18.86
N GLU A 6 -1.34 7.27 -19.03
CA GLU A 6 -1.07 6.20 -18.06
C GLU A 6 0.42 5.86 -17.97
N ILE A 7 1.10 5.71 -19.12
CA ILE A 7 2.54 5.46 -19.18
C ILE A 7 3.31 6.67 -18.61
N ALA A 8 2.91 7.89 -18.97
CA ALA A 8 3.52 9.11 -18.43
C ALA A 8 3.35 9.21 -16.91
N ALA A 9 2.20 8.83 -16.36
CA ALA A 9 1.98 8.81 -14.92
C ALA A 9 2.90 7.78 -14.22
N TRP A 10 3.04 6.57 -14.77
CA TRP A 10 3.99 5.58 -14.27
C TRP A 10 5.43 6.08 -14.36
N TRP A 11 5.81 6.67 -15.49
CA TRP A 11 7.13 7.22 -15.71
C TRP A 11 7.46 8.33 -14.71
N CYS A 12 6.58 9.32 -14.54
CA CYS A 12 6.76 10.40 -13.57
C CYS A 12 6.90 9.87 -12.14
N GLY A 13 6.08 8.88 -11.76
CA GLY A 13 6.16 8.28 -10.42
C GLY A 13 7.48 7.54 -10.17
N LEU A 14 7.93 6.74 -11.14
CA LEU A 14 9.16 5.95 -11.05
C LEU A 14 10.41 6.83 -11.16
N ALA A 15 10.41 7.83 -12.04
CA ALA A 15 11.48 8.81 -12.13
C ALA A 15 11.57 9.65 -10.85
N GLY A 16 10.42 10.10 -10.32
CA GLY A 16 10.37 10.79 -9.02
C GLY A 16 10.93 9.93 -7.89
N LEU A 17 10.56 8.64 -7.84
CA LEU A 17 11.11 7.69 -6.87
C LEU A 17 12.63 7.53 -7.03
N TRP A 18 13.15 7.43 -8.26
CA TRP A 18 14.59 7.39 -8.52
C TRP A 18 15.29 8.65 -8.00
N LEU A 19 14.73 9.83 -8.28
CA LEU A 19 15.30 11.10 -7.80
C LEU A 19 15.39 11.17 -6.28
N LEU A 20 14.41 10.62 -5.56
CA LEU A 20 14.43 10.55 -4.10
C LEU A 20 15.57 9.67 -3.55
N THR A 21 16.14 8.78 -4.36
CA THR A 21 17.29 7.95 -3.98
C THR A 21 18.64 8.61 -4.24
N LEU A 22 18.68 9.69 -5.04
CA LEU A 22 19.91 10.39 -5.35
C LEU A 22 20.21 11.45 -4.29
N SER A 23 21.33 11.30 -3.59
CA SER A 23 21.82 12.33 -2.66
C SER A 23 22.36 13.56 -3.40
N THR A 24 23.00 13.35 -4.55
CA THR A 24 23.57 14.41 -5.39
C THR A 24 23.29 14.08 -6.85
N PRO A 25 22.30 14.73 -7.50
CA PRO A 25 21.93 14.38 -8.87
C PRO A 25 22.97 14.91 -9.88
N SER A 26 23.51 14.01 -10.71
CA SER A 26 24.31 14.37 -11.89
C SER A 26 23.55 14.16 -13.19
N ALA A 27 23.92 14.90 -14.25
CA ALA A 27 23.24 14.79 -15.55
C ALA A 27 23.22 13.36 -16.14
N PRO A 28 24.31 12.56 -16.05
CA PRO A 28 24.28 11.15 -16.47
C PRO A 28 23.30 10.29 -15.66
N GLU A 29 23.22 10.49 -14.35
CA GLU A 29 22.30 9.74 -13.48
C GLU A 29 20.83 10.10 -13.74
N LEU A 30 20.55 11.38 -14.03
CA LEU A 30 19.23 11.83 -14.44
C LEU A 30 18.80 11.16 -15.75
N GLY A 31 19.71 11.10 -16.74
CA GLY A 31 19.47 10.43 -18.02
C GLY A 31 19.23 8.93 -17.86
N ALA A 32 20.11 8.25 -17.11
CA ALA A 32 19.98 6.82 -16.83
C ALA A 32 18.68 6.49 -16.08
N GLY A 33 18.36 7.27 -15.05
CA GLY A 33 17.12 7.14 -14.27
C GLY A 33 15.87 7.34 -15.12
N ALA A 34 15.86 8.36 -16.00
CA ALA A 34 14.74 8.62 -16.89
C ALA A 34 14.48 7.46 -17.88
N VAL A 35 15.54 6.89 -18.47
CA VAL A 35 15.44 5.74 -19.38
C VAL A 35 14.98 4.49 -18.63
N ALA A 36 15.59 4.20 -17.47
CA ALA A 36 15.21 3.06 -16.65
C ALA A 36 13.75 3.16 -16.18
N ALA A 37 13.31 4.34 -15.75
CA ALA A 37 11.93 4.62 -15.37
C ALA A 37 10.96 4.42 -16.55
N LEU A 38 11.37 4.69 -17.79
CA LEU A 38 10.53 4.50 -18.97
C LEU A 38 10.30 3.03 -19.27
N VAL A 39 11.36 2.21 -19.22
CA VAL A 39 11.26 0.75 -19.37
C VAL A 39 10.36 0.17 -18.26
N ALA A 40 10.59 0.58 -17.02
CA ALA A 40 9.78 0.16 -15.88
C ALA A 40 8.32 0.63 -16.00
N ALA A 41 8.06 1.83 -16.53
CA ALA A 41 6.71 2.34 -16.76
C ALA A 41 5.95 1.50 -17.79
N ALA A 42 6.61 1.10 -18.88
CA ALA A 42 6.03 0.20 -19.87
C ALA A 42 5.71 -1.18 -19.25
N ALA A 43 6.61 -1.73 -18.43
CA ALA A 43 6.38 -2.98 -17.71
C ALA A 43 5.21 -2.87 -16.71
N ALA A 44 5.15 -1.80 -15.92
CA ALA A 44 4.07 -1.54 -14.97
C ALA A 44 2.70 -1.39 -15.68
N PHE A 45 2.68 -0.69 -16.82
CA PHE A 45 1.50 -0.60 -17.68
C PHE A 45 1.06 -2.00 -18.16
N GLY A 46 1.99 -2.80 -18.68
CA GLY A 46 1.72 -4.17 -19.14
C GLY A 46 1.18 -5.06 -18.03
N ALA A 47 1.83 -5.07 -16.86
CA ALA A 47 1.41 -5.81 -15.69
C ALA A 47 -0.01 -5.40 -15.23
N ARG A 48 -0.29 -4.09 -15.16
CA ARG A 48 -1.63 -3.61 -14.80
C ARG A 48 -2.70 -4.09 -15.78
N ARG A 49 -2.40 -4.10 -17.09
CA ARG A 49 -3.33 -4.58 -18.12
C ARG A 49 -3.55 -6.09 -18.02
N ALA A 50 -2.50 -6.86 -17.78
CA ALA A 50 -2.57 -8.31 -17.58
C ALA A 50 -3.41 -8.68 -16.33
N LEU A 51 -3.28 -7.90 -15.26
CA LEU A 51 -4.06 -8.07 -14.02
C LEU A 51 -5.49 -7.53 -14.12
N THR A 52 -5.94 -7.08 -15.29
CA THR A 52 -7.24 -6.40 -15.50
C THR A 52 -7.47 -5.22 -14.54
N GLY A 53 -6.39 -4.59 -14.09
CA GLY A 53 -6.35 -3.63 -12.99
C GLY A 53 -7.19 -2.39 -13.26
N ARG A 54 -8.48 -2.44 -12.91
CA ARG A 54 -9.44 -1.34 -13.03
C ARG A 54 -9.38 -0.37 -11.84
N TRP A 55 -8.28 -0.35 -11.10
CA TRP A 55 -8.16 0.43 -9.87
C TRP A 55 -8.45 1.91 -10.10
N ARG A 56 -9.35 2.46 -9.30
CA ARG A 56 -9.64 3.89 -9.21
C ARG A 56 -9.18 4.39 -7.87
N PHE A 57 -7.92 4.86 -7.82
CA PHE A 57 -7.35 5.42 -6.60
C PHE A 57 -8.06 6.73 -6.24
N ARG A 58 -8.44 6.88 -4.97
CA ARG A 58 -9.01 8.14 -4.46
C ARG A 58 -7.93 8.88 -3.68
N LEU A 59 -7.71 10.16 -4.01
CA LEU A 59 -6.76 11.03 -3.30
C LEU A 59 -7.06 11.09 -1.79
N GLY A 60 -8.32 10.93 -1.38
CA GLY A 60 -8.71 10.85 0.03
C GLY A 60 -8.03 9.71 0.82
N TRP A 61 -7.54 8.66 0.14
CA TRP A 61 -6.77 7.56 0.76
C TRP A 61 -5.35 7.97 1.13
N LEU A 62 -4.78 9.03 0.53
CA LEU A 62 -3.49 9.58 0.94
C LEU A 62 -3.50 10.05 2.40
N ARG A 63 -4.67 10.39 2.94
CA ARG A 63 -4.85 10.71 4.36
C ARG A 63 -4.47 9.54 5.28
N TRP A 64 -4.58 8.29 4.82
CA TRP A 64 -4.16 7.15 5.63
C TRP A 64 -2.65 7.18 5.85
N PHE A 65 -1.89 7.56 4.81
CA PHE A 65 -0.44 7.63 4.84
C PHE A 65 0.09 8.71 5.77
N THR A 66 -0.61 9.84 5.94
CA THR A 66 -0.16 10.88 6.88
C THR A 66 -0.19 10.42 8.34
N SER A 67 -1.02 9.43 8.66
CA SER A 67 -1.09 8.85 10.00
C SER A 67 -0.12 7.68 10.23
N LEU A 68 0.54 7.19 9.17
CA LEU A 68 1.45 6.04 9.25
C LEU A 68 2.67 6.28 10.13
N PRO A 69 3.40 7.41 10.08
CA PRO A 69 4.65 7.54 10.83
C PRO A 69 4.44 7.40 12.35
N VAL A 70 3.46 8.12 12.88
CA VAL A 70 3.13 8.07 14.32
C VAL A 70 2.55 6.71 14.71
N SER A 71 1.71 6.12 13.85
CA SER A 71 1.14 4.80 14.11
C SER A 71 2.21 3.72 14.08
N ALA A 72 3.15 3.77 13.14
CA ALA A 72 4.24 2.82 13.02
C ALA A 72 5.12 2.81 14.28
N VAL A 73 5.53 3.97 14.78
CA VAL A 73 6.34 4.05 16.03
C VAL A 73 5.57 3.50 17.22
N ARG A 74 4.32 3.93 17.41
CA ARG A 74 3.48 3.49 18.54
C ARG A 74 3.21 1.98 18.47
N GLU A 75 2.89 1.48 17.28
CA GLU A 75 2.54 0.09 17.10
C GLU A 75 3.77 -0.84 17.16
N SER A 76 4.96 -0.36 16.78
CA SER A 76 6.21 -1.07 17.06
C SER A 76 6.43 -1.28 18.56
N ALA A 77 6.22 -0.25 19.39
CA ALA A 77 6.39 -0.36 20.83
C ALA A 77 5.36 -1.33 21.45
N VAL A 78 4.09 -1.26 21.01
CA VAL A 78 3.04 -2.20 21.45
C VAL A 78 3.34 -3.62 21.01
N ALA A 79 3.75 -3.83 19.75
CA ALA A 79 4.08 -5.14 19.24
C ALA A 79 5.25 -5.77 20.01
N LEU A 80 6.32 -5.01 20.23
CA LEU A 80 7.51 -5.46 20.95
C LEU A 80 7.18 -5.85 22.39
N THR A 81 6.47 -4.97 23.11
CA THR A 81 6.06 -5.23 24.50
C THR A 81 5.08 -6.39 24.63
N THR A 82 4.19 -6.57 23.64
CA THR A 82 3.21 -7.66 23.63
C THR A 82 3.88 -9.00 23.37
N VAL A 83 4.75 -9.11 22.37
CA VAL A 83 5.49 -10.34 22.06
C VAL A 83 6.43 -10.71 23.20
N ALA A 84 7.09 -9.73 23.83
CA ALA A 84 7.96 -9.97 24.98
C ALA A 84 7.21 -10.51 26.21
N ARG A 85 5.93 -10.14 26.39
CA ARG A 85 5.11 -10.60 27.53
C ARG A 85 4.33 -11.88 27.22
N ASN A 86 3.85 -12.02 25.99
CA ASN A 86 3.05 -13.15 25.55
C ASN A 86 3.27 -13.39 24.04
N PRO A 87 4.20 -14.29 23.67
CA PRO A 87 4.56 -14.54 22.28
C PRO A 87 3.41 -15.14 21.46
N GLU A 88 2.44 -15.79 22.09
CA GLU A 88 1.28 -16.41 21.41
C GLU A 88 0.04 -15.50 21.36
N ALA A 89 0.20 -14.21 21.68
CA ALA A 89 -0.93 -13.28 21.77
C ALA A 89 -1.66 -13.01 20.43
N GLY A 90 -1.10 -13.43 19.30
CA GLY A 90 -1.61 -13.19 17.95
C GLY A 90 -3.00 -13.79 17.69
N ARG A 91 -3.85 -13.05 16.97
CA ARG A 91 -5.19 -13.51 16.57
C ARG A 91 -5.47 -13.18 15.12
N LEU A 92 -6.18 -14.08 14.43
CA LEU A 92 -6.74 -13.83 13.11
C LEU A 92 -8.08 -13.10 13.25
N GLU A 93 -8.24 -11.99 12.52
CA GLU A 93 -9.46 -11.20 12.47
C GLU A 93 -9.88 -10.99 11.01
N HIS A 94 -11.19 -11.01 10.75
CA HIS A 94 -11.75 -10.64 9.46
C HIS A 94 -12.13 -9.15 9.47
N VAL A 95 -11.68 -8.43 8.46
CA VAL A 95 -11.99 -7.01 8.25
C VAL A 95 -12.84 -6.89 7.00
N GLU A 96 -14.10 -6.50 7.19
CA GLU A 96 -15.01 -6.17 6.10
C GLU A 96 -14.75 -4.76 5.60
N LEU A 97 -14.62 -4.61 4.28
CA LEU A 97 -14.53 -3.32 3.60
C LEU A 97 -15.92 -2.91 3.08
N LEU A 98 -16.14 -1.60 2.90
CA LEU A 98 -17.41 -1.13 2.33
C LEU A 98 -17.63 -1.70 0.91
N ASP A 99 -18.90 -1.94 0.62
CA ASP A 99 -19.36 -2.34 -0.70
C ASP A 99 -19.29 -1.13 -1.64
N GLU A 100 -18.43 -1.21 -2.65
CA GLU A 100 -18.20 -0.17 -3.64
C GLU A 100 -18.08 -0.83 -5.02
N SER A 101 -18.17 -0.04 -6.10
CA SER A 101 -17.93 -0.55 -7.45
C SER A 101 -16.60 -1.34 -7.50
N ARG A 102 -16.57 -2.51 -8.14
CA ARG A 102 -15.40 -3.42 -8.17
C ARG A 102 -14.05 -2.70 -8.38
N ALA A 103 -14.00 -1.77 -9.32
CA ALA A 103 -12.83 -0.94 -9.62
C ALA A 103 -12.29 -0.10 -8.43
N VAL A 104 -13.18 0.45 -7.61
CA VAL A 104 -12.83 1.21 -6.40
C VAL A 104 -12.52 0.24 -5.26
N HIS A 105 -13.32 -0.81 -5.14
CA HIS A 105 -13.16 -1.84 -4.11
C HIS A 105 -11.78 -2.54 -4.19
N ASP A 106 -11.36 -2.97 -5.38
CA ASP A 106 -10.05 -3.61 -5.59
C ASP A 106 -8.89 -2.67 -5.25
N GLY A 107 -9.03 -1.39 -5.64
CA GLY A 107 -8.05 -0.36 -5.31
C GLY A 107 -7.98 -0.07 -3.81
N ARG A 108 -9.14 -0.07 -3.14
CA ARG A 108 -9.24 0.12 -1.69
C ARG A 108 -8.63 -1.07 -0.96
N LEU A 109 -8.91 -2.29 -1.40
CA LEU A 109 -8.38 -3.51 -0.81
C LEU A 109 -6.86 -3.58 -0.93
N ALA A 110 -6.30 -3.22 -2.09
CA ALA A 110 -4.86 -3.13 -2.28
C ALA A 110 -4.22 -2.05 -1.38
N ALA A 111 -4.80 -0.84 -1.32
CA ALA A 111 -4.30 0.24 -0.49
C ALA A 111 -4.42 -0.09 1.01
N ALA A 112 -5.55 -0.67 1.43
CA ALA A 112 -5.77 -1.16 2.79
C ALA A 112 -4.76 -2.24 3.17
N ALA A 113 -4.51 -3.20 2.28
CA ALA A 113 -3.56 -4.27 2.52
C ALA A 113 -2.13 -3.71 2.68
N PHE A 114 -1.75 -2.74 1.86
CA PHE A 114 -0.47 -2.05 1.99
C PHE A 114 -0.34 -1.31 3.32
N VAL A 115 -1.30 -0.43 3.64
CA VAL A 115 -1.24 0.40 4.87
C VAL A 115 -1.25 -0.50 6.11
N VAL A 116 -2.10 -1.52 6.16
CA VAL A 116 -2.15 -2.48 7.28
C VAL A 116 -0.87 -3.30 7.35
N GLY A 117 -0.34 -3.79 6.21
CA GLY A 117 0.90 -4.57 6.17
C GLY A 117 2.14 -3.76 6.59
N CYS A 118 2.13 -2.44 6.41
CA CYS A 118 3.18 -1.54 6.91
C CYS A 118 3.03 -1.18 8.39
N THR A 119 1.96 -1.63 9.06
CA THR A 119 1.71 -1.27 10.47
C THR A 119 2.15 -2.42 11.38
N PRO A 120 3.16 -2.22 12.26
CA PRO A 120 3.69 -3.27 13.11
C PRO A 120 2.65 -3.92 14.03
N GLY A 121 2.67 -5.23 14.17
CA GLY A 121 1.66 -5.95 14.95
C GLY A 121 0.33 -6.18 14.23
N THR A 122 0.23 -5.82 12.94
CA THR A 122 -0.80 -6.32 12.02
C THR A 122 -0.17 -6.82 10.72
N MET A 123 -0.66 -7.95 10.21
CA MET A 123 -0.21 -8.54 8.95
C MET A 123 -1.41 -9.03 8.16
N VAL A 124 -1.44 -8.76 6.85
CA VAL A 124 -2.49 -9.30 5.97
C VAL A 124 -2.11 -10.72 5.55
N VAL A 125 -2.97 -11.68 5.84
CA VAL A 125 -2.77 -13.09 5.52
C VAL A 125 -3.37 -13.43 4.16
N ALA A 126 -4.58 -12.92 3.90
CA ALA A 126 -5.27 -13.15 2.63
C ALA A 126 -6.32 -12.06 2.36
N GLY A 127 -6.55 -11.76 1.08
CA GLY A 127 -7.79 -11.15 0.64
C GLY A 127 -8.67 -12.26 0.06
N ALA A 128 -9.87 -12.47 0.58
CA ALA A 128 -10.76 -13.50 0.07
C ALA A 128 -11.38 -13.03 -1.26
N PRO A 129 -11.03 -13.63 -2.41
CA PRO A 129 -11.45 -13.13 -3.72
C PRO A 129 -12.97 -13.03 -3.81
N GLY A 130 -13.48 -11.89 -4.25
CA GLY A 130 -14.92 -11.67 -4.46
C GLY A 130 -15.77 -11.42 -3.22
N THR A 131 -15.20 -11.43 -2.00
CA THR A 131 -15.98 -11.25 -0.75
C THR A 131 -15.76 -9.90 -0.07
N GLY A 132 -14.76 -9.13 -0.50
CA GLY A 132 -14.41 -7.85 0.11
C GLY A 132 -13.90 -7.93 1.55
N ARG A 133 -13.37 -9.10 1.92
CA ARG A 133 -12.83 -9.38 3.24
C ARG A 133 -11.31 -9.50 3.21
N LEU A 134 -10.66 -8.80 4.14
CA LEU A 134 -9.25 -8.98 4.47
C LEU A 134 -9.15 -9.86 5.70
N VAL A 135 -8.36 -10.92 5.61
CA VAL A 135 -7.92 -11.72 6.76
C VAL A 135 -6.64 -11.10 7.27
N VAL A 136 -6.65 -10.63 8.51
CA VAL A 136 -5.48 -10.01 9.14
C VAL A 136 -5.09 -10.78 10.40
N HIS A 137 -3.80 -11.01 10.57
CA HIS A 137 -3.22 -11.42 11.83
C HIS A 137 -2.87 -10.18 12.66
N ARG A 138 -3.25 -10.15 13.92
CA ARG A 138 -3.13 -8.96 14.78
C ARG A 138 -2.67 -9.31 16.19
N LEU A 139 -1.79 -8.49 16.74
CA LEU A 139 -1.43 -8.48 18.16
C LEU A 139 -2.43 -7.65 18.98
N PRO A 140 -2.74 -8.04 20.23
CA PRO A 140 -3.62 -7.27 21.12
C PRO A 140 -3.14 -5.82 21.27
N GLY A 141 -4.05 -4.86 21.12
CA GLY A 141 -3.75 -3.44 21.25
C GLY A 141 -3.14 -2.75 20.01
N SER A 142 -2.62 -3.49 19.03
CA SER A 142 -2.11 -2.94 17.74
C SER A 142 -3.26 -2.67 16.75
N GLY A 143 -3.02 -2.00 15.62
CA GLY A 143 -3.90 -1.86 14.46
C GLY A 143 -5.17 -1.01 14.61
N GLY A 144 -5.54 -0.58 15.83
CA GLY A 144 -6.88 -0.07 16.11
C GLY A 144 -7.27 1.22 15.37
N LYS A 145 -6.33 2.14 15.12
CA LYS A 145 -6.62 3.42 14.46
C LYS A 145 -6.71 3.26 12.93
N ILE A 146 -5.74 2.57 12.34
CA ILE A 146 -5.65 2.35 10.90
C ILE A 146 -6.75 1.41 10.42
N LEU A 147 -7.03 0.32 11.13
CA LEU A 147 -8.15 -0.58 10.78
C LEU A 147 -9.50 0.15 10.82
N ARG A 148 -9.72 1.03 11.80
CA ARG A 148 -10.93 1.87 11.85
C ARG A 148 -11.02 2.84 10.67
N GLN A 149 -9.90 3.39 10.22
CA GLN A 149 -9.86 4.29 9.06
C GLN A 149 -10.05 3.56 7.74
N VAL A 150 -9.62 2.30 7.64
CA VAL A 150 -9.81 1.46 6.45
C VAL A 150 -11.25 0.96 6.34
N ARG A 151 -11.92 0.68 7.47
CA ARG A 151 -13.34 0.27 7.50
C ARG A 151 -14.31 1.40 7.11
N ARG A 152 -13.93 2.68 7.28
CA ARG A 152 -14.72 3.86 6.89
C ARG A 152 -14.39 4.28 5.48
#